data_AF-A0A1I1V1W6-F1
#
_entry.id   AF-A0A1I1V1W6-F1
#
_cell.length_a   1.000
_cell.length_b   1.000
_cell.length_c   1.000
_cell.angle_alpha   90.00
_cell.angle_beta   90.00
_cell.angle_gamma   90.00
#
_symmetry.space_group_name_H-M   'P 1'
#
loop_
_entity.id
_entity.type
_entity.pdbx_description
1 polymer ?
#
loop_
_entity_poly.entity_id
_entity_poly.type
_entity_poly.pdbx_seq_one_letter_code
_entity_poly.pdbx_strand_id
1 'polypeptide(L)'
;MPEAILAAAETIPLPRPAPAWVTAAASRTVARQAADKDDLAALLAALGLPAGEDDITALLPLLPTTSGPEDQDDHKEEDPDMAEEATTTEPTAPALPVPADSIEQLLAWADTHPTAGIRSRAARIRDGLARLAQERDKEQAVADAEAAVARLRAQLAKAEKELRQAKQSSRPAAGSAPATVPDVGTSTELSREERDRIRAWARANGHRVADRGLIPAAVVQAYRAAHPGGEYTTAS
;
A
#
# COMPACT_ATOMS: atom_id res chain seq x y z
N MET A 1 -4.86 27.53 -32.98
CA MET A 1 -3.66 28.08 -32.33
C MET A 1 -3.64 27.66 -30.86
N PRO A 2 -3.12 26.46 -30.52
CA PRO A 2 -2.97 26.02 -29.15
C PRO A 2 -1.51 26.15 -28.72
N GLU A 3 -1.06 27.37 -28.39
CA GLU A 3 0.27 27.61 -27.81
C GLU A 3 0.21 28.75 -26.78
N ALA A 4 -0.55 28.56 -25.70
CA ALA A 4 -0.55 29.53 -24.60
C ALA A 4 -0.61 28.89 -23.21
N ILE A 5 -0.54 27.56 -23.09
CA ILE A 5 -0.60 26.87 -21.79
C ILE A 5 0.78 26.32 -21.36
N LEU A 6 1.80 26.35 -22.23
CA LEU A 6 3.13 25.80 -21.92
C LEU A 6 4.16 26.83 -21.40
N ALA A 7 3.80 28.10 -21.21
CA ALA A 7 4.74 29.16 -20.82
C ALA A 7 4.63 29.62 -19.35
N ALA A 8 3.93 28.86 -18.49
CA ALA A 8 3.78 29.20 -17.07
C ALA A 8 4.70 28.40 -16.12
N ALA A 9 5.59 27.55 -16.66
CA ALA A 9 6.49 26.71 -15.87
C ALA A 9 7.93 27.24 -15.74
N GLU A 10 8.32 28.30 -16.47
CA GLU A 10 9.72 28.77 -16.52
C GLU A 10 10.07 29.93 -15.59
N THR A 11 9.23 30.25 -14.60
CA THR A 11 9.62 31.27 -13.60
C THR A 11 9.17 30.88 -12.21
N ILE A 12 9.62 29.71 -11.75
CA ILE A 12 9.83 29.51 -10.32
C ILE A 12 11.12 30.28 -9.99
N PRO A 13 11.07 31.37 -9.20
CA PRO A 13 12.30 32.00 -8.74
C PRO A 13 13.06 30.94 -7.93
N LEU A 14 14.22 30.54 -8.45
CA LEU A 14 15.16 29.69 -7.72
C LEU A 14 15.37 30.33 -6.33
N PRO A 15 15.23 29.57 -5.23
CA PRO A 15 15.56 30.11 -3.92
C PRO A 15 16.99 30.65 -3.99
N ARG A 16 17.16 31.90 -3.54
CA ARG A 16 18.47 32.54 -3.35
C ARG A 16 19.41 31.51 -2.73
N PRO A 17 20.65 31.34 -3.23
CA PRO A 17 21.57 30.37 -2.64
C PRO A 17 21.63 30.62 -1.15
N ALA A 18 21.38 29.57 -0.36
CA ALA A 18 21.37 29.68 1.08
C ALA A 18 22.70 30.31 1.52
N PRO A 19 22.69 31.27 2.47
CA PRO A 19 23.92 31.91 2.90
C PRO A 19 24.89 30.84 3.42
N ALA A 20 26.19 31.02 3.23
CA ALA A 20 27.22 29.98 3.46
C ALA A 20 27.19 29.36 4.88
N TRP A 21 26.64 30.05 5.87
CA TRP A 21 26.45 29.49 7.22
C TRP A 21 25.28 28.50 7.33
N VAL A 22 24.24 28.65 6.50
CA VAL A 22 23.09 27.70 6.41
C VAL A 22 23.52 26.42 5.70
N THR A 23 24.31 26.52 4.62
CA THR A 23 24.89 25.34 3.97
C THR A 23 25.85 24.62 4.92
N ALA A 24 26.68 25.36 5.67
CA ALA A 24 27.54 24.77 6.71
C ALA A 24 26.75 24.11 7.86
N ALA A 25 25.61 24.68 8.29
CA ALA A 25 24.76 24.06 9.30
C ALA A 25 24.06 22.79 8.78
N ALA A 26 23.61 22.82 7.51
CA ALA A 26 23.06 21.66 6.83
C ALA A 26 24.09 20.53 6.70
N SER A 27 25.31 20.84 6.23
CA SER A 27 26.39 19.85 6.12
C SER A 27 26.77 19.23 7.45
N ARG A 28 26.82 20.00 8.56
CA ARG A 28 27.05 19.47 9.91
C ARG A 28 25.91 18.56 10.39
N THR A 29 24.68 18.87 10.02
CA THR A 29 23.51 18.04 10.37
C THR A 29 23.55 16.71 9.62
N VAL A 30 23.92 16.74 8.35
CA VAL A 30 24.13 15.54 7.51
C VAL A 30 25.30 14.71 8.03
N ALA A 31 26.42 15.33 8.39
CA ALA A 31 27.59 14.65 8.97
C ALA A 31 27.27 13.88 10.25
N ARG A 32 26.37 14.38 11.10
CA ARG A 32 25.94 13.66 12.32
C ARG A 32 25.04 12.46 12.05
N GLN A 33 24.49 12.36 10.84
CA GLN A 33 23.57 11.31 10.43
C GLN A 33 24.23 10.25 9.52
N ALA A 34 25.34 10.62 8.86
CA ALA A 34 26.13 9.72 8.03
C ALA A 34 26.84 8.64 8.88
N ALA A 35 26.96 7.44 8.33
CA ALA A 35 27.61 6.30 8.99
C ALA A 35 29.14 6.30 8.82
N ASP A 36 29.62 6.72 7.64
CA ASP A 36 31.04 6.76 7.28
C ASP A 36 31.33 7.90 6.28
N LYS A 37 32.60 8.01 5.83
CA LYS A 37 33.06 9.07 4.91
C LYS A 37 32.38 8.98 3.54
N ASP A 38 32.16 7.78 3.03
CA ASP A 38 31.61 7.56 1.69
C ASP A 38 30.10 7.84 1.67
N ASP A 39 29.40 7.44 2.73
CA ASP A 39 27.99 7.78 2.99
C ASP A 39 27.82 9.29 3.16
N LEU A 40 28.74 9.96 3.87
CA LEU A 40 28.75 11.43 3.98
C LEU A 40 28.89 12.10 2.62
N ALA A 41 29.83 11.64 1.78
CA ALA A 41 30.04 12.18 0.44
C ALA A 41 28.78 12.01 -0.43
N ALA A 42 28.16 10.83 -0.38
CA ALA A 42 26.93 10.52 -1.11
C ALA A 42 25.75 11.39 -0.68
N LEU A 43 25.55 11.58 0.63
CA LEU A 43 24.47 12.40 1.17
C LEU A 43 24.64 13.90 0.87
N LEU A 44 25.87 14.42 0.94
CA LEU A 44 26.15 15.81 0.58
C LEU A 44 25.90 16.05 -0.92
N ALA A 45 26.34 15.13 -1.77
CA ALA A 45 26.08 15.20 -3.21
C ALA A 45 24.59 15.15 -3.55
N ALA A 46 23.82 14.27 -2.90
CA ALA A 46 22.38 14.14 -3.10
C ALA A 46 21.60 15.41 -2.69
N LEU A 47 22.11 16.15 -1.70
CA LEU A 47 21.48 17.37 -1.17
C LEU A 47 22.01 18.66 -1.82
N GLY A 48 22.92 18.56 -2.80
CA GLY A 48 23.54 19.72 -3.44
C GLY A 48 24.37 20.57 -2.47
N LEU A 49 24.89 19.95 -1.40
CA LEU A 49 25.75 20.57 -0.41
C LEU A 49 27.23 20.46 -0.83
N PRO A 50 28.11 21.32 -0.32
CA PRO A 50 29.55 21.23 -0.62
C PRO A 50 30.09 19.86 -0.20
N ALA A 51 30.60 19.12 -1.19
CA ALA A 51 31.13 17.76 -1.06
C ALA A 51 32.59 17.67 -1.57
N GLY A 52 33.34 18.78 -1.47
CA GLY A 52 34.78 18.77 -1.75
C GLY A 52 35.54 17.97 -0.70
N GLU A 53 36.70 17.41 -1.06
CA GLU A 53 37.54 16.61 -0.14
C GLU A 53 37.89 17.38 1.15
N ASP A 54 38.17 18.68 1.03
CA ASP A 54 38.46 19.56 2.18
C ASP A 54 37.22 19.76 3.09
N ASP A 55 36.03 19.91 2.48
CA ASP A 55 34.76 20.06 3.22
C ASP A 55 34.37 18.76 3.93
N ILE A 56 34.56 17.62 3.26
CA ILE A 56 34.35 16.29 3.84
C ILE A 56 35.31 16.08 5.01
N THR A 57 36.60 16.40 4.83
CA THR A 57 37.63 16.26 5.87
C THR A 57 37.31 17.12 7.09
N ALA A 58 36.82 18.35 6.89
CA ALA A 58 36.38 19.23 7.99
C ALA A 58 35.16 18.68 8.77
N LEU A 59 34.37 17.80 8.16
CA LEU A 59 33.16 17.20 8.74
C LEU A 59 33.39 15.80 9.33
N LEU A 60 34.50 15.12 9.00
CA LEU A 60 34.87 13.82 9.57
C LEU A 60 34.82 13.77 11.10
N PRO A 61 35.25 14.80 11.87
CA PRO A 61 35.15 14.77 13.33
C PRO A 61 33.72 14.77 13.89
N LEU A 62 32.72 15.07 13.05
CA LEU A 62 31.31 15.10 13.43
C LEU A 62 30.57 13.81 13.10
N LEU A 63 31.23 12.88 12.42
CA LEU A 63 30.71 11.53 12.23
C LEU A 63 30.54 10.88 13.59
N PRO A 64 29.46 10.10 13.80
CA PRO A 64 29.28 9.35 15.03
C PRO A 64 30.44 8.34 15.16
N THR A 65 31.44 8.65 15.98
CA THR A 65 32.53 7.73 16.33
C THR A 65 31.93 6.54 17.07
N THR A 66 31.64 5.45 16.35
CA THR A 66 31.44 4.15 16.96
C THR A 66 32.80 3.49 17.16
N SER A 67 33.70 4.17 17.87
CA SER A 67 34.96 3.61 18.36
C SER A 67 34.94 3.78 19.87
N GLY A 68 34.70 2.67 20.57
CA GLY A 68 35.08 2.55 21.98
C GLY A 68 36.60 2.62 22.11
N PRO A 69 37.12 2.82 23.34
CA PRO A 69 38.53 3.11 23.56
C PRO A 69 39.35 1.86 23.27
N GLU A 70 40.16 1.89 22.22
CA GLU A 70 41.30 1.00 22.08
C GLU A 70 42.53 1.75 22.56
N ASP A 71 43.26 1.05 23.42
CA ASP A 71 44.34 1.53 24.24
C ASP A 71 45.50 2.13 23.44
N GLN A 72 46.17 3.07 24.10
CA GLN A 72 47.50 3.54 23.75
C GLN A 72 48.46 2.35 23.71
N ASP A 73 49.07 2.11 22.56
CA ASP A 73 50.38 1.48 22.50
C ASP A 73 51.29 2.31 21.58
N ASP A 74 52.18 3.04 22.23
CA ASP A 74 53.46 3.50 21.71
C ASP A 74 54.17 2.32 21.01
N HIS A 75 54.52 2.44 19.72
CA HIS A 75 55.77 1.88 19.18
C HIS A 75 56.11 2.52 17.81
N LYS A 76 56.94 3.57 17.89
CA LYS A 76 58.14 3.89 17.11
C LYS A 76 58.34 3.26 15.71
N GLU A 77 58.56 4.16 14.76
CA GLU A 77 59.14 4.00 13.40
C GLU A 77 60.28 2.98 13.32
N GLU A 78 60.26 2.06 12.33
CA GLU A 78 61.42 1.65 11.51
C GLU A 78 60.95 1.26 10.08
N ASP A 79 61.77 1.62 9.09
CA ASP A 79 61.54 1.69 7.64
C ASP A 79 61.39 0.34 6.87
N PRO A 80 60.96 0.36 5.59
CA PRO A 80 60.51 -0.80 4.82
C PRO A 80 61.61 -1.41 3.92
N ASP A 81 61.67 -2.74 3.78
CA ASP A 81 61.99 -3.39 2.49
C ASP A 81 61.75 -4.93 2.48
N MET A 82 61.38 -5.41 1.29
CA MET A 82 61.46 -6.78 0.75
C MET A 82 60.50 -7.91 1.18
N ALA A 83 59.51 -8.12 0.30
CA ALA A 83 59.18 -9.35 -0.43
C ALA A 83 59.16 -10.71 0.30
N GLU A 84 58.00 -11.38 0.33
CA GLU A 84 57.73 -12.54 -0.55
C GLU A 84 56.29 -13.06 -0.40
N GLU A 85 55.84 -13.69 -1.48
CA GLU A 85 54.52 -14.27 -1.72
C GLU A 85 54.12 -15.35 -0.70
N ALA A 86 52.86 -15.30 -0.27
CA ALA A 86 52.11 -16.51 0.08
C ALA A 86 50.61 -16.31 -0.13
N THR A 87 50.15 -16.81 -1.28
CA THR A 87 48.80 -17.31 -1.54
C THR A 87 48.09 -17.81 -0.28
N THR A 88 46.92 -17.25 0.07
CA THR A 88 45.81 -17.99 0.70
C THR A 88 44.53 -17.14 0.63
N THR A 89 43.69 -17.53 -0.33
CA THR A 89 42.26 -17.83 -0.13
C THR A 89 41.37 -16.75 0.48
N GLU A 90 40.75 -16.00 -0.42
CA GLU A 90 39.35 -15.57 -0.35
C GLU A 90 38.47 -16.52 0.50
N PRO A 91 37.88 -16.08 1.63
CA PRO A 91 36.66 -16.70 2.10
C PRO A 91 35.51 -15.97 1.41
N THR A 92 35.05 -16.52 0.29
CA THR A 92 33.62 -16.48 -0.03
C THR A 92 32.92 -17.18 1.13
N ALA A 93 32.58 -16.40 2.17
CA ALA A 93 31.72 -16.85 3.23
C ALA A 93 30.31 -16.97 2.62
N PRO A 94 29.67 -18.15 2.65
CA PRO A 94 28.26 -18.23 2.28
C PRO A 94 27.51 -17.32 3.25
N ALA A 95 26.75 -16.36 2.71
CA ALA A 95 25.80 -15.57 3.47
C ALA A 95 24.75 -16.51 4.08
N LEU A 96 25.07 -17.08 5.24
CA LEU A 96 24.10 -17.77 6.06
C LEU A 96 22.98 -16.76 6.37
N PRO A 97 21.69 -17.16 6.27
CA PRO A 97 20.62 -16.30 6.75
C PRO A 97 20.89 -16.06 8.23
N VAL A 98 21.24 -14.82 8.59
CA VAL A 98 21.19 -14.41 10.00
C VAL A 98 19.77 -14.73 10.48
N PRO A 99 19.60 -15.64 11.45
CA PRO A 99 18.26 -16.02 11.88
C PRO A 99 17.59 -14.75 12.43
N ALA A 100 16.30 -14.56 12.16
CA ALA A 100 15.56 -13.40 12.66
C ALA A 100 15.69 -13.27 14.20
N ASP A 101 15.81 -14.43 14.87
CA ASP A 101 16.15 -14.55 16.28
C ASP A 101 17.43 -13.78 16.67
N SER A 102 18.43 -13.67 15.80
CA SER A 102 19.65 -12.90 16.08
C SER A 102 19.41 -11.39 16.10
N ILE A 103 18.53 -10.86 15.24
CA ILE A 103 18.21 -9.42 15.25
C ILE A 103 17.38 -9.09 16.50
N GLU A 104 16.39 -9.91 16.83
CA GLU A 104 15.60 -9.73 18.05
C GLU A 104 16.46 -9.86 19.32
N GLN A 105 17.39 -10.82 19.37
CA GLN A 105 18.37 -10.95 20.45
C GLN A 105 19.26 -9.71 20.58
N LEU A 106 19.73 -9.14 19.46
CA LEU A 106 20.52 -7.91 19.46
C LEU A 106 19.71 -6.70 19.95
N LEU A 107 18.44 -6.59 19.56
CA LEU A 107 17.55 -5.52 20.03
C LEU A 107 17.22 -5.66 21.52
N ALA A 108 17.05 -6.89 22.02
CA ALA A 108 16.81 -7.17 23.44
C ALA A 108 18.04 -6.89 24.30
N TRP A 109 19.23 -7.31 23.85
CA TRP A 109 20.50 -6.93 24.49
C TRP A 109 20.65 -5.41 24.53
N ALA A 110 20.39 -4.74 23.40
CA ALA A 110 20.52 -3.29 23.28
C ALA A 110 19.59 -2.55 24.25
N ASP A 111 18.39 -3.07 24.55
CA ASP A 111 17.47 -2.49 25.55
C ASP A 111 18.00 -2.54 26.97
N THR A 112 18.73 -3.60 27.32
CA THR A 112 19.34 -3.75 28.64
C THR A 112 20.67 -3.01 28.79
N HIS A 113 21.18 -2.43 27.70
CA HIS A 113 22.47 -1.76 27.71
C HIS A 113 22.42 -0.49 28.58
N PRO A 114 23.44 -0.21 29.41
CA PRO A 114 23.51 1.00 30.23
C PRO A 114 23.53 2.31 29.42
N THR A 115 23.97 2.29 28.17
CA THR A 115 24.21 3.48 27.34
C THR A 115 22.93 3.87 26.62
N ALA A 116 22.45 5.09 26.87
CA ALA A 116 21.20 5.58 26.28
C ALA A 116 21.20 5.60 24.74
N GLY A 117 22.36 5.89 24.11
CA GLY A 117 22.47 5.90 22.65
C GLY A 117 22.19 4.55 21.99
N ILE A 118 22.59 3.45 22.61
CA ILE A 118 22.38 2.09 22.09
C ILE A 118 20.90 1.72 22.17
N ARG A 119 20.24 2.02 23.30
CA ARG A 119 18.77 1.85 23.46
C ARG A 119 17.99 2.67 22.43
N SER A 120 18.37 3.93 22.23
CA SER A 120 17.72 4.81 21.23
C SER A 120 17.94 4.34 19.79
N ARG A 121 19.05 3.67 19.48
CA ARG A 121 19.28 3.06 18.16
C ARG A 121 18.38 1.85 17.95
N ALA A 122 18.26 0.97 18.95
CA ALA A 122 17.36 -0.18 18.91
C ALA A 122 15.89 0.23 18.74
N ALA A 123 15.44 1.27 19.46
CA ALA A 123 14.10 1.83 19.30
C ALA A 123 13.83 2.31 17.86
N ARG A 124 14.77 3.07 17.27
CA ARG A 124 14.64 3.53 15.88
C ARG A 124 14.57 2.39 14.87
N ILE A 125 15.35 1.33 15.07
CA ILE A 125 15.31 0.14 14.21
C ILE A 125 13.93 -0.53 14.30
N ARG A 126 13.37 -0.69 15.50
CA ARG A 126 12.02 -1.23 15.68
C ARG A 126 10.95 -0.38 15.01
N ASP A 127 11.02 0.94 15.15
CA ASP A 127 10.10 1.85 14.47
C ASP A 127 10.19 1.71 12.95
N GLY A 128 11.40 1.54 12.42
CA GLY A 128 11.63 1.28 10.99
C GLY A 128 11.02 -0.04 10.53
N LEU A 129 11.24 -1.12 11.27
CA LEU A 129 10.66 -2.44 10.98
C LEU A 129 9.13 -2.41 11.04
N ALA A 130 8.55 -1.74 12.04
CA ALA A 130 7.11 -1.57 12.15
C ALA A 130 6.52 -0.81 10.95
N ARG A 131 7.23 0.21 10.45
CA ARG A 131 6.81 0.95 9.25
C ARG A 131 6.84 0.09 8.00
N LEU A 132 7.88 -0.72 7.81
CA LEU A 132 7.97 -1.66 6.67
C LEU A 132 6.85 -2.71 6.73
N ALA A 133 6.56 -3.25 7.92
CA ALA A 133 5.45 -4.19 8.11
C ALA A 133 4.11 -3.54 7.73
N GLN A 134 3.86 -2.31 8.19
CA GLN A 134 2.66 -1.57 7.84
C GLN A 134 2.52 -1.35 6.32
N GLU A 135 3.61 -1.00 5.63
CA GLU A 135 3.55 -0.76 4.19
C GLU A 135 3.23 -2.03 3.41
N ARG A 136 3.89 -3.15 3.78
CA ARG A 136 3.56 -4.47 3.23
C ARG A 136 2.10 -4.83 3.46
N ASP A 137 1.57 -4.57 4.66
CA ASP A 137 0.18 -4.91 4.98
C ASP A 137 -0.82 -4.06 4.16
N LYS A 138 -0.49 -2.79 3.88
CA LYS A 138 -1.26 -1.96 2.94
C LYS A 138 -1.20 -2.51 1.52
N GLU A 139 -0.01 -2.85 1.03
CA GLU A 139 0.17 -3.44 -0.30
C GLU A 139 -0.60 -4.76 -0.44
N GLN A 140 -0.57 -5.60 0.61
CA GLN A 140 -1.33 -6.84 0.65
C GLN A 140 -2.84 -6.58 0.62
N ALA A 141 -3.33 -5.59 1.38
CA ALA A 141 -4.73 -5.21 1.34
C ALA A 141 -5.18 -4.72 -0.05
N VAL A 142 -4.30 -3.99 -0.77
CA VAL A 142 -4.55 -3.60 -2.17
C VAL A 142 -4.61 -4.83 -3.06
N ALA A 143 -3.64 -5.75 -2.96
CA ALA A 143 -3.63 -6.98 -3.73
C ALA A 143 -4.88 -7.86 -3.48
N ASP A 144 -5.33 -7.95 -2.23
CA ASP A 144 -6.53 -8.68 -1.86
C ASP A 144 -7.81 -8.02 -2.41
N ALA A 145 -7.86 -6.69 -2.38
CA ALA A 145 -8.95 -5.93 -2.98
C ALA A 145 -9.00 -6.11 -4.50
N GLU A 146 -7.86 -6.05 -5.17
CA GLU A 146 -7.75 -6.32 -6.61
C GLU A 146 -8.18 -7.74 -6.97
N ALA A 147 -7.75 -8.74 -6.18
CA ALA A 147 -8.18 -10.13 -6.33
C ALA A 147 -9.69 -10.28 -6.12
N ALA A 148 -10.29 -9.58 -5.15
CA ALA A 148 -11.72 -9.56 -4.94
C ALA A 148 -12.46 -8.96 -6.15
N VAL A 149 -11.98 -7.84 -6.69
CA VAL A 149 -12.55 -7.22 -7.89
C VAL A 149 -12.45 -8.16 -9.10
N ALA A 150 -11.32 -8.85 -9.29
CA ALA A 150 -11.15 -9.83 -10.36
C ALA A 150 -12.16 -10.99 -10.25
N ARG A 151 -12.37 -11.51 -9.02
CA ARG A 151 -13.38 -12.55 -8.76
C ARG A 151 -14.79 -12.07 -9.07
N LEU A 152 -15.16 -10.85 -8.66
CA LEU A 152 -16.47 -10.27 -8.95
C LEU A 152 -16.69 -10.09 -10.46
N ARG A 153 -15.68 -9.61 -11.19
CA ARG A 153 -15.74 -9.51 -12.66
C ARG A 153 -15.93 -10.87 -13.31
N ALA A 154 -15.26 -11.91 -12.84
CA ALA A 154 -15.43 -13.28 -13.35
C ALA A 154 -16.85 -13.81 -13.09
N GLN A 155 -17.42 -13.55 -11.91
CA GLN A 155 -18.79 -13.91 -11.58
C GLN A 155 -19.81 -13.18 -12.46
N LEU A 156 -19.63 -11.88 -12.68
CA LEU A 156 -20.46 -11.10 -13.60
C LEU A 156 -20.39 -11.65 -15.03
N ALA A 157 -19.19 -11.93 -15.54
CA ALA A 157 -19.00 -12.50 -16.86
C ALA A 157 -19.68 -13.88 -17.00
N LYS A 158 -19.69 -14.69 -15.94
CA LYS A 158 -20.42 -15.97 -15.91
C LYS A 158 -21.93 -15.74 -15.94
N ALA A 159 -22.45 -14.87 -15.09
CA ALA A 159 -23.88 -14.54 -15.05
C ALA A 159 -24.37 -13.96 -16.37
N GLU A 160 -23.59 -13.11 -17.03
CA GLU A 160 -23.90 -12.57 -18.37
C GLU A 160 -23.93 -13.65 -19.44
N LYS A 161 -23.03 -14.64 -19.38
CA LYS A 161 -23.05 -15.80 -20.29
C LYS A 161 -24.31 -16.62 -20.09
N GLU A 162 -24.66 -16.92 -18.84
CA GLU A 162 -25.89 -17.64 -18.49
C GLU A 162 -27.13 -16.88 -18.96
N LEU A 163 -27.18 -15.56 -18.75
CA LEU A 163 -28.27 -14.71 -19.23
C LEU A 163 -28.35 -14.66 -20.76
N ARG A 164 -27.21 -14.63 -21.46
CA ARG A 164 -27.16 -14.71 -22.92
C ARG A 164 -27.67 -16.06 -23.43
N GLN A 165 -27.29 -17.16 -22.79
CA GLN A 165 -27.76 -18.51 -23.12
C GLN A 165 -29.26 -18.65 -22.87
N ALA A 166 -29.74 -18.19 -21.71
CA ALA A 166 -31.16 -18.21 -21.35
C ALA A 166 -32.01 -17.39 -22.34
N LYS A 167 -31.53 -16.20 -22.75
CA LYS A 167 -32.20 -15.38 -23.78
C LYS A 167 -32.19 -16.03 -25.16
N GLN A 168 -31.15 -16.79 -25.50
CA GLN A 168 -31.07 -17.53 -26.75
C GLN A 168 -32.02 -18.74 -26.74
N SER A 169 -32.12 -19.46 -25.62
CA SER A 169 -33.08 -20.56 -25.45
C SER A 169 -34.53 -20.09 -25.29
N SER A 170 -34.76 -18.87 -24.80
CA SER A 170 -36.10 -18.28 -24.66
C SER A 170 -36.56 -17.49 -25.88
N ARG A 171 -35.71 -17.27 -26.88
CA ARG A 171 -36.11 -16.61 -28.12
C ARG A 171 -36.94 -17.61 -28.92
N PRO A 172 -38.25 -17.39 -29.12
CA PRO A 172 -39.06 -18.32 -29.89
C PRO A 172 -38.50 -18.35 -31.32
N ALA A 173 -38.33 -19.55 -31.87
CA ALA A 173 -38.04 -19.73 -33.27
C ALA A 173 -39.10 -18.96 -34.08
N ALA A 174 -38.66 -18.02 -34.91
CA ALA A 174 -39.52 -17.35 -35.87
C ALA A 174 -40.05 -18.40 -36.84
N GLY A 175 -41.24 -18.93 -36.54
CA GLY A 175 -41.85 -20.01 -37.33
C GLY A 175 -42.78 -20.93 -36.54
N SER A 176 -43.63 -20.42 -35.65
CA SER A 176 -44.90 -21.06 -35.30
C SER A 176 -45.84 -20.02 -34.71
N ALA A 177 -46.82 -19.62 -35.52
CA ALA A 177 -47.92 -18.78 -35.08
C ALA A 177 -48.76 -19.53 -34.03
N PRO A 178 -49.15 -18.91 -32.90
CA PRO A 178 -50.16 -19.51 -32.04
C PRO A 178 -51.55 -19.03 -32.47
N ALA A 179 -52.40 -19.99 -32.81
CA ALA A 179 -53.83 -19.80 -32.90
C ALA A 179 -54.44 -19.71 -31.48
N THR A 180 -55.26 -18.68 -31.29
CA THR A 180 -56.47 -18.55 -30.44
C THR A 180 -56.48 -19.02 -28.96
N VAL A 181 -56.82 -18.04 -28.12
CA VAL A 181 -57.13 -17.94 -26.66
C VAL A 181 -58.26 -18.89 -26.15
N PRO A 182 -58.40 -19.19 -24.83
CA PRO A 182 -58.82 -18.21 -23.80
C PRO A 182 -58.17 -18.30 -22.39
N ASP A 183 -58.45 -17.23 -21.65
CA ASP A 183 -58.12 -16.83 -20.27
C ASP A 183 -58.68 -17.75 -19.15
N VAL A 184 -57.82 -18.17 -18.22
CA VAL A 184 -58.07 -18.26 -16.75
C VAL A 184 -56.73 -18.07 -16.02
N GLY A 185 -56.46 -16.83 -15.59
CA GLY A 185 -55.90 -16.51 -14.27
C GLY A 185 -54.55 -17.10 -13.84
N THR A 186 -53.47 -16.87 -14.58
CA THR A 186 -52.11 -16.98 -14.02
C THR A 186 -51.81 -15.76 -13.15
N SER A 187 -52.10 -15.85 -11.85
CA SER A 187 -51.57 -14.96 -10.82
C SER A 187 -50.05 -15.12 -10.68
N THR A 188 -49.31 -14.62 -11.66
CA THR A 188 -47.86 -14.40 -11.59
C THR A 188 -47.53 -12.93 -11.28
N GLU A 189 -48.56 -12.09 -11.09
CA GLU A 189 -48.44 -10.74 -10.55
C GLU A 189 -48.78 -10.77 -9.05
N LEU A 190 -47.77 -10.57 -8.20
CA LEU A 190 -47.83 -10.34 -6.75
C LEU A 190 -49.23 -10.46 -6.12
N SER A 191 -49.42 -11.49 -5.29
CA SER A 191 -50.66 -11.69 -4.55
C SER A 191 -51.07 -10.40 -3.83
N ARG A 192 -52.39 -10.19 -3.66
CA ARG A 192 -52.91 -9.01 -2.93
C ARG A 192 -52.22 -8.84 -1.58
N GLU A 193 -51.99 -9.95 -0.89
CA GLU A 193 -51.32 -9.98 0.40
C GLU A 193 -49.83 -9.60 0.31
N GLU A 194 -49.13 -10.05 -0.73
CA GLU A 194 -47.74 -9.67 -0.98
C GLU A 194 -47.62 -8.18 -1.30
N ARG A 195 -48.57 -7.62 -2.06
CA ARG A 195 -48.65 -6.19 -2.31
C ARG A 195 -48.89 -5.39 -1.03
N ASP A 196 -49.73 -5.87 -0.12
CA ASP A 196 -49.98 -5.18 1.14
C ASP A 196 -48.74 -5.21 2.06
N ARG A 197 -47.99 -6.32 2.09
CA ARG A 197 -46.70 -6.42 2.80
C ARG A 197 -45.67 -5.46 2.22
N ILE A 198 -45.52 -5.41 0.89
CA ILE A 198 -44.61 -4.48 0.22
C ILE A 198 -45.02 -3.03 0.51
N ARG A 199 -46.32 -2.70 0.52
CA ARG A 199 -46.80 -1.34 0.83
C ARG A 199 -46.52 -0.94 2.29
N ALA A 200 -46.68 -1.87 3.23
CA ALA A 200 -46.35 -1.64 4.64
C ALA A 200 -44.86 -1.38 4.85
N TRP A 201 -44.00 -2.22 4.26
CA TRP A 201 -42.55 -2.03 4.28
C TRP A 201 -42.15 -0.72 3.61
N ALA A 202 -42.73 -0.39 2.45
CA ALA A 202 -42.43 0.82 1.71
C ALA A 202 -42.72 2.08 2.55
N ARG A 203 -43.86 2.13 3.24
CA ARG A 203 -44.22 3.24 4.15
C ARG A 203 -43.27 3.35 5.34
N ALA A 204 -42.86 2.22 5.93
CA ALA A 204 -41.89 2.20 7.02
C ALA A 204 -40.50 2.70 6.60
N ASN A 205 -40.13 2.51 5.32
CA ASN A 205 -38.86 2.95 4.74
C ASN A 205 -38.94 4.32 4.05
N GLY A 206 -40.05 5.06 4.23
CA GLY A 206 -40.21 6.41 3.69
C GLY A 206 -40.52 6.50 2.19
N HIS A 207 -40.83 5.39 1.53
CA HIS A 207 -41.27 5.39 0.13
C HIS A 207 -42.74 5.83 0.00
N ARG A 208 -43.01 6.82 -0.85
CA ARG A 208 -44.38 7.31 -1.14
C ARG A 208 -45.09 6.35 -2.11
N VAL A 209 -46.02 5.55 -1.60
CA VAL A 209 -46.83 4.58 -2.37
C VAL A 209 -48.31 4.90 -2.21
N ALA A 210 -49.09 4.75 -3.28
CA ALA A 210 -50.54 4.94 -3.23
C ALA A 210 -51.24 3.86 -2.37
N ASP A 211 -52.32 4.24 -1.68
CA ASP A 211 -53.05 3.36 -0.76
C ASP A 211 -53.71 2.16 -1.46
N ARG A 212 -54.00 2.27 -2.76
CA ARG A 212 -54.55 1.20 -3.58
C ARG A 212 -53.93 1.18 -4.97
N GLY A 213 -53.85 -0.01 -5.57
CA GLY A 213 -53.43 -0.21 -6.95
C GLY A 213 -52.07 -0.90 -7.12
N LEU A 214 -51.49 -0.69 -8.30
CA LEU A 214 -50.17 -1.21 -8.69
C LEU A 214 -49.06 -0.54 -7.86
N ILE A 215 -48.12 -1.34 -7.38
CA ILE A 215 -46.95 -0.84 -6.64
C ILE A 215 -45.87 -0.51 -7.68
N PRO A 216 -45.18 0.65 -7.58
CA PRO A 216 -44.08 0.97 -8.47
C PRO A 216 -43.02 -0.13 -8.47
N ALA A 217 -42.54 -0.54 -9.64
CA ALA A 217 -41.56 -1.62 -9.79
C ALA A 217 -40.28 -1.36 -8.98
N ALA A 218 -39.87 -0.10 -8.84
CA ALA A 218 -38.73 0.31 -8.03
C ALA A 218 -38.88 -0.08 -6.55
N VAL A 219 -40.09 0.04 -5.99
CA VAL A 219 -40.37 -0.30 -4.58
C VAL A 219 -40.39 -1.82 -4.37
N VAL A 220 -40.92 -2.57 -5.35
CA VAL A 220 -40.89 -4.04 -5.34
C VAL A 220 -39.45 -4.55 -5.41
N GLN A 221 -38.62 -3.94 -6.24
CA GLN A 221 -37.21 -4.29 -6.36
C GLN A 221 -36.44 -3.99 -5.07
N ALA A 222 -36.66 -2.81 -4.47
CA ALA A 222 -36.05 -2.44 -3.19
C ALA A 222 -36.48 -3.40 -2.06
N TYR A 223 -37.75 -3.81 -2.03
CA TYR A 223 -38.24 -4.80 -1.08
C TYR A 223 -37.56 -6.16 -1.24
N ARG A 224 -37.38 -6.64 -2.48
CA ARG A 224 -36.68 -7.90 -2.77
C ARG A 224 -35.19 -7.84 -2.45
N ALA A 225 -34.54 -6.70 -2.66
CA ALA A 225 -33.16 -6.48 -2.28
C ALA A 225 -32.97 -6.49 -0.75
N ALA A 226 -33.95 -5.96 0.00
CA ALA A 226 -33.96 -6.00 1.46
C ALA A 226 -34.33 -7.38 2.04
N HIS A 227 -35.01 -8.23 1.25
CA HIS A 227 -35.45 -9.58 1.67
C HIS A 227 -34.99 -10.66 0.67
N PRO A 228 -33.68 -10.94 0.57
CA PRO A 228 -33.13 -11.92 -0.37
C PRO A 228 -33.53 -13.37 -0.08
N GLY A 229 -34.14 -13.65 1.08
CA GLY A 229 -34.64 -14.98 1.49
C GLY A 229 -36.16 -15.09 1.60
N GLY A 230 -36.92 -14.19 0.99
CA GLY A 230 -38.38 -14.23 0.99
C GLY A 230 -38.93 -15.35 0.11
N GLU A 231 -38.79 -16.59 0.54
CA GLU A 231 -39.63 -17.69 0.06
C GLU A 231 -41.09 -17.28 0.32
N TYR A 232 -41.78 -16.98 -0.78
CA TYR A 232 -43.22 -16.85 -0.82
C TYR A 232 -43.79 -18.23 -0.44
N THR A 233 -44.15 -18.40 0.83
CA THR A 233 -45.03 -19.49 1.24
C THR A 233 -46.37 -19.28 0.54
N THR A 234 -46.50 -19.86 -0.64
CA THR A 234 -47.78 -20.08 -1.29
C THR A 234 -48.42 -21.24 -0.54
N ALA A 235 -49.24 -20.91 0.46
CA ALA A 235 -50.11 -21.88 1.11
C ALA A 235 -51.00 -22.53 0.03
N SER A 236 -50.84 -23.85 -0.13
CA SER A 236 -51.82 -24.74 -0.76
C SER A 236 -52.87 -25.16 0.27
#